data_AF-A0A851D1R3-F1
#
_entry.id   AF-A0A851D1R3-F1
#
_cell.length_a   1.000
_cell.length_b   1.000
_cell.length_c   1.000
_cell.angle_alpha   90.00
_cell.angle_beta   90.00
_cell.angle_gamma   90.00
#
_symmetry.space_group_name_H-M   'P 1'
#
loop_
_entity.id
_entity.type
_entity.pdbx_description
1 polymer ?
#
loop_
_entity_poly.entity_id
_entity_poly.type
_entity_poly.pdbx_seq_one_letter_code
_entity_poly.pdbx_strand_id
1 'polypeptide(L)'
;TKFHSFVWGFFPCLQVSELEKAIVNISAVTEQIEHETSDAITALQEEISEIAKISTQNRMALDMLLASPEGVCTVINTSCCVYIDQSRRIATDLK
;
A
#
# COMPACT_ATOMS: atom_id res chain seq x y z
N THR A 1 35.68 -47.24 -18.07
CA THR A 1 35.36 -45.81 -17.93
C THR A 1 33.90 -45.53 -18.33
N LYS A 2 32.94 -45.99 -17.53
CA LYS A 2 31.49 -45.74 -17.74
C LYS A 2 30.80 -45.18 -16.50
N PHE A 3 31.32 -45.54 -15.32
CA PHE A 3 30.89 -44.99 -14.03
C PHE A 3 31.05 -43.46 -13.93
N HIS A 4 32.12 -42.89 -14.50
CA HIS A 4 32.34 -41.44 -14.49
C HIS A 4 31.27 -40.66 -15.28
N SER A 5 30.80 -41.22 -16.41
CA SER A 5 29.75 -40.60 -17.22
C SER A 5 28.37 -40.71 -16.57
N PHE A 6 28.14 -41.79 -15.82
CA PHE A 6 26.90 -42.00 -15.07
C PHE A 6 26.81 -41.09 -13.85
N VAL A 7 27.90 -40.92 -13.10
CA VAL A 7 27.97 -40.02 -11.94
C VAL A 7 27.75 -38.56 -12.35
N TRP A 8 28.34 -38.12 -13.46
CA TRP A 8 28.15 -36.74 -13.94
C TRP A 8 26.76 -36.48 -14.52
N GLY A 9 26.04 -37.53 -14.95
CA GLY A 9 24.63 -37.44 -15.36
C GLY A 9 23.62 -37.45 -14.21
N PHE A 10 24.00 -38.00 -13.04
CA PHE A 10 23.12 -38.11 -11.86
C PHE A 10 23.38 -37.03 -10.80
N PHE A 11 24.60 -36.50 -10.73
CA PHE A 11 24.96 -35.37 -9.86
C PHE A 11 24.09 -34.10 -10.03
N PRO A 12 23.59 -33.75 -11.24
CA PRO A 12 22.78 -32.55 -11.42
C PRO A 12 21.48 -32.55 -10.61
N CYS A 13 20.81 -33.70 -10.44
CA CYS A 13 19.50 -33.75 -9.77
C CYS A 13 19.57 -33.55 -8.25
N LEU A 14 20.64 -34.03 -7.59
CA LEU A 14 20.80 -33.86 -6.14
C LEU A 14 21.16 -32.42 -5.75
N GLN A 15 21.83 -31.68 -6.65
CA GLN A 15 22.16 -30.27 -6.46
C GLN A 15 20.91 -29.37 -6.57
N VAL A 16 19.90 -29.75 -7.37
CA VAL A 16 18.74 -28.92 -7.72
C VAL A 16 17.61 -28.96 -6.69
N SER A 17 17.46 -30.04 -5.91
CA SER A 17 16.33 -30.21 -4.97
C SER A 17 16.29 -29.18 -3.84
N GLU A 18 17.45 -28.73 -3.35
CA GLU A 18 17.51 -27.72 -2.28
C GLU A 18 17.13 -26.33 -2.79
N LEU A 19 17.47 -26.04 -4.06
CA LEU A 19 17.06 -24.80 -4.70
C LEU A 19 15.55 -24.78 -4.98
N GLU A 20 14.98 -25.90 -5.41
CA GLU A 20 13.53 -26.02 -5.63
C GLU A 20 12.73 -25.73 -4.35
N LYS A 21 13.16 -26.23 -3.19
CA LYS A 21 12.54 -25.91 -1.90
C LYS A 21 12.64 -24.42 -1.56
N ALA A 22 13.80 -23.81 -1.79
CA ALA A 22 13.99 -22.38 -1.57
C ALA A 22 13.09 -21.53 -2.47
N ILE A 23 12.92 -21.93 -3.74
CA ILE A 23 12.03 -21.25 -4.69
C ILE A 23 10.57 -21.34 -4.24
N VAL A 24 10.10 -22.51 -3.81
CA VAL A 24 8.73 -22.68 -3.31
C VAL A 24 8.48 -21.85 -2.05
N ASN A 25 9.44 -21.80 -1.13
CA ASN A 25 9.34 -20.98 0.07
C ASN A 25 9.26 -19.48 -0.27
N ILE A 26 10.08 -19.01 -1.22
CA ILE A 26 10.03 -17.61 -1.67
C ILE A 26 8.68 -17.32 -2.33
N SER A 27 8.17 -18.22 -3.18
CA SER A 27 6.86 -18.05 -3.81
C SER A 27 5.74 -17.90 -2.78
N ALA A 28 5.76 -18.72 -1.72
CA ALA A 28 4.76 -18.65 -0.65
C ALA A 28 4.86 -17.36 0.15
N VAL A 29 6.08 -16.90 0.47
CA VAL A 29 6.31 -15.63 1.17
C VAL A 29 5.86 -14.43 0.33
N THR A 30 6.09 -14.45 -0.98
CA THR A 30 5.61 -13.38 -1.88
C THR A 30 4.09 -13.27 -1.86
N GLU A 31 3.37 -14.39 -1.98
CA GLU A 31 1.90 -14.41 -1.93
C GLU A 31 1.39 -13.91 -0.57
N GLN A 32 2.05 -14.32 0.52
CA GLN A 32 1.71 -13.84 1.85
C GLN A 32 1.91 -12.33 1.99
N ILE A 33 3.04 -11.80 1.53
CA ILE A 33 3.33 -10.36 1.58
C ILE A 33 2.33 -9.59 0.72
N GLU A 34 1.96 -10.09 -0.46
CA GLU A 34 0.93 -9.47 -1.30
C GLU A 34 -0.41 -9.40 -0.57
N HIS A 35 -0.83 -10.49 0.07
CA HIS A 35 -2.08 -10.54 0.84
C HIS A 35 -2.04 -9.58 2.04
N GLU A 36 -0.99 -9.62 2.86
CA GLU A 36 -0.82 -8.75 4.02
C GLU A 36 -0.71 -7.27 3.63
N THR A 37 -0.01 -6.97 2.53
CA THR A 37 0.11 -5.60 2.02
C THR A 37 -1.23 -5.09 1.49
N SER A 38 -1.98 -5.92 0.76
CA SER A 38 -3.31 -5.56 0.26
C SER A 38 -4.30 -5.29 1.41
N ASP A 39 -4.27 -6.12 2.44
CA ASP A 39 -5.11 -5.95 3.63
C ASP A 39 -4.74 -4.66 4.38
N ALA A 40 -3.44 -4.42 4.62
CA ALA A 40 -2.96 -3.20 5.26
C ALA A 40 -3.32 -1.93 4.45
N ILE A 41 -3.19 -1.98 3.12
CA ILE A 41 -3.61 -0.87 2.23
C ILE A 41 -5.11 -0.63 2.34
N THR A 42 -5.92 -1.68 2.43
CA THR A 42 -7.38 -1.55 2.56
C THR A 42 -7.74 -0.91 3.91
N ALA A 43 -7.14 -1.39 5.00
CA ALA A 43 -7.34 -0.81 6.33
C ALA A 43 -6.94 0.68 6.40
N LEU A 44 -5.79 1.03 5.81
CA LEU A 44 -5.33 2.42 5.74
C LEU A 44 -6.27 3.31 4.93
N GLN A 45 -6.83 2.81 3.82
CA GLN A 45 -7.80 3.57 3.02
C GLN A 45 -9.09 3.85 3.81
N GLU A 46 -9.53 2.92 4.65
CA GLU A 46 -10.68 3.13 5.53
C GLU A 46 -10.39 4.19 6.60
N GLU A 47 -9.24 4.09 7.28
CA GLU A 47 -8.84 5.05 8.30
C GLU A 47 -8.70 6.47 7.72
N ILE A 48 -8.01 6.61 6.58
CA ILE A 48 -7.83 7.90 5.89
C ILE A 48 -9.19 8.48 5.47
N SER A 49 -10.13 7.65 5.01
CA SER A 49 -11.47 8.10 4.62
C SER A 49 -12.25 8.67 5.82
N GLU A 50 -12.17 8.03 6.98
CA GLU A 50 -12.81 8.54 8.19
C GLU A 50 -12.14 9.82 8.70
N ILE A 51 -10.80 9.89 8.68
CA ILE A 51 -10.06 11.11 9.03
C ILE A 51 -10.40 12.26 8.08
N ALA A 52 -10.47 12.00 6.78
CA ALA A 52 -10.87 12.97 5.75
C ALA A 52 -12.27 13.56 6.04
N LYS A 53 -13.22 12.70 6.42
CA LYS A 53 -14.58 13.09 6.77
C LYS A 53 -14.61 13.93 8.05
N ILE A 54 -13.91 13.52 9.10
CA ILE A 54 -13.82 14.28 10.35
C ILE A 54 -13.15 15.64 10.13
N SER A 55 -12.07 15.69 9.34
CA SER A 55 -11.38 16.94 9.01
C SER A 55 -12.29 17.91 8.23
N THR A 56 -13.08 17.40 7.29
CA THR A 56 -14.08 18.19 6.55
C THR A 56 -15.17 18.73 7.48
N GLN A 57 -15.66 17.91 8.42
CA GLN A 57 -16.64 18.35 9.42
C GLN A 57 -16.06 19.41 10.36
N ASN A 58 -14.82 19.22 10.83
CA ASN A 58 -14.12 20.18 11.68
C ASN A 58 -13.94 21.52 10.95
N ARG A 59 -13.60 21.49 9.65
CA ARG A 59 -13.50 22.69 8.82
C ARG A 59 -14.84 23.42 8.76
N MET A 60 -15.93 22.71 8.47
CA MET A 60 -17.27 23.30 8.43
C MET A 60 -17.68 23.93 9.76
N ALA A 61 -17.41 23.24 10.89
CA ALA A 61 -17.69 23.77 12.22
C ALA A 61 -16.87 25.03 12.52
N LEU A 62 -15.58 25.04 12.17
CA LEU A 62 -14.73 26.23 12.29
C LEU A 62 -15.23 27.38 11.42
N ASP A 63 -15.66 27.11 10.19
CA ASP A 63 -16.23 28.12 9.30
C ASP A 63 -17.53 28.71 9.86
N MET A 64 -18.37 27.91 10.53
CA MET A 64 -19.55 28.39 11.25
C MET A 64 -19.19 29.24 12.47
N LEU A 65 -18.16 28.86 13.23
CA LEU A 65 -17.70 29.64 14.39
C LEU A 65 -17.04 30.96 13.98
N LEU A 66 -16.38 30.98 12.82
CA LEU A 66 -15.65 32.13 12.27
C LEU A 66 -16.47 32.90 11.22
N ALA A 67 -17.79 32.69 11.16
CA ALA A 67 -18.72 33.18 10.14
C ALA A 67 -18.93 34.71 10.07
N SER A 68 -17.95 35.51 10.49
CA SER A 68 -17.95 36.96 10.29
C SER A 68 -16.52 37.44 10.01
N PRO A 69 -16.19 38.03 8.85
CA PRO A 69 -16.83 38.03 7.51
C PRO A 69 -16.20 37.02 6.52
N GLU A 70 -15.29 36.15 6.97
CA GLU A 70 -14.21 35.73 6.06
C GLU A 70 -13.76 34.26 6.24
N GLY A 71 -14.43 33.49 7.11
CA GLY A 71 -14.22 32.04 7.27
C GLY A 71 -12.82 31.68 7.77
N VAL A 72 -12.52 30.38 7.94
CA VAL A 72 -11.21 29.97 8.49
C VAL A 72 -10.04 30.36 7.56
N CYS A 73 -10.31 30.50 6.27
CA CYS A 73 -9.27 30.70 5.25
C CYS A 73 -8.68 32.10 5.26
N THR A 74 -9.50 33.09 5.55
CA THR A 74 -8.98 34.44 5.74
C THR A 74 -8.40 34.62 7.14
N VAL A 75 -8.92 33.93 8.16
CA VAL A 75 -8.30 33.91 9.49
C VAL A 75 -6.87 33.36 9.43
N ILE A 76 -6.63 32.33 8.61
CA ILE A 76 -5.30 31.75 8.39
C ILE A 76 -4.50 32.54 7.31
N ASN A 77 -5.11 33.57 6.70
CA ASN A 77 -4.52 34.41 5.64
C ASN A 77 -3.87 33.59 4.50
N THR A 78 -4.54 32.51 4.09
CA THR A 78 -4.06 31.58 3.06
C THR A 78 -5.16 31.27 2.05
N SER A 79 -4.78 31.09 0.79
CA SER A 79 -5.71 30.60 -0.23
C SER A 79 -6.11 29.16 0.06
N CYS A 80 -7.38 28.94 0.44
CA CYS A 80 -7.94 27.61 0.66
C CYS A 80 -8.68 27.11 -0.59
N CYS A 81 -8.01 26.31 -1.40
CA CYS A 81 -8.66 25.52 -2.44
C CYS A 81 -8.14 24.09 -2.36
N VAL A 82 -8.49 23.37 -1.28
CA VAL A 82 -8.10 21.97 -1.08
C VAL A 82 -9.35 21.11 -1.13
N TYR A 83 -9.40 20.21 -2.10
CA TYR A 83 -10.45 19.19 -2.23
C TYR A 83 -9.93 17.89 -1.64
N ILE A 84 -10.70 17.28 -0.75
CA ILE A 84 -10.40 15.96 -0.20
C ILE A 84 -11.25 14.95 -0.96
N ASP A 85 -10.58 14.09 -1.75
CA ASP A 85 -11.25 13.03 -2.47
C ASP A 85 -11.69 11.91 -1.53
N GLN A 86 -13.00 11.61 -1.53
CA GLN A 86 -13.60 10.57 -0.69
C GLN A 86 -13.85 9.27 -1.47
N SER A 87 -13.29 9.12 -2.67
CA SER A 87 -13.54 7.94 -3.51
C SER A 87 -12.83 6.67 -3.00
N ARG A 88 -12.02 6.78 -1.93
CA ARG A 88 -11.17 5.72 -1.38
C ARG A 88 -10.28 5.09 -2.45
N ARG A 89 -9.79 5.91 -3.38
CA ARG A 89 -8.84 5.50 -4.40
C ARG A 89 -7.48 6.10 -4.09
N ILE A 90 -6.46 5.25 -4.06
CA ILE A 90 -5.08 5.70 -4.02
C ILE A 90 -4.72 6.18 -5.43
N ALA A 91 -4.30 7.44 -5.55
CA ALA A 91 -3.79 7.96 -6.81
C ALA A 91 -2.48 7.24 -7.16
N THR A 92 -2.53 6.32 -8.11
CA THR A 92 -1.34 5.68 -8.66
C THR A 92 -0.82 6.54 -9.81
N ASP A 93 0.23 7.33 -9.59
CA ASP A 93 0.93 8.04 -10.67
C ASP A 93 1.92 7.09 -11.38
N LEU A 94 1.42 5.93 -11.84
CA LEU A 94 2.19 5.08 -12.73
C LEU A 94 2.11 5.68 -14.15
N LYS A 95 3.08 6.54 -14.49
CA LYS A 95 3.40 6.94 -15.87
C LYS A 95 4.60 6.17 -16.40
#